data_AF-A0A963ICJ8-F1
#
_entry.id   AF-A0A963ICJ8-F1
#
_cell.length_a   1.000
_cell.length_b   1.000
_cell.length_c   1.000
_cell.angle_alpha   90.00
_cell.angle_beta   90.00
_cell.angle_gamma   90.00
#
_symmetry.space_group_name_H-M   'P 1'
#
loop_
_entity.id
_entity.type
_entity.pdbx_description
1 polymer ?
#
loop_
_entity_poly.entity_id
_entity_poly.type
_entity_poly.pdbx_seq_one_letter_code
_entity_poly.pdbx_strand_id
1 'polypeptide(L)'
;ACQACDWSTWKIVASRQFEIDEIETLLREGHVGPLLGFRNKMGRLFNAEIKLNEERQPVFDFGQPRDDESAEPVDFSDQEALGRCPKCQASVFEHGMSYVCEKSVGAEKSCDFRSGKIILQQPIERDQMSRLLSEGKTELLRGFISNKTKRKFSAFLVRKPDGGVGFEFEPRAPKKPAKASKAAGKKDTA
;
A
#
# COMPACT_ATOMS: atom_id res chain seq x y z
N ALA A 1 1.66 30.37 4.12
CA ALA A 1 0.45 31.13 3.78
C ALA A 1 0.69 31.77 2.43
N CYS A 2 -0.17 31.51 1.45
CA CYS A 2 -0.15 32.29 0.20
C CYS A 2 -0.54 33.73 0.58
N GLN A 3 0.26 34.73 0.25
CA GLN A 3 -0.02 36.12 0.64
C GLN A 3 -1.11 36.77 -0.23
N ALA A 4 -1.56 36.08 -1.29
CA ALA A 4 -2.58 36.57 -2.23
C ALA A 4 -3.94 35.87 -2.10
N CYS A 5 -4.07 34.84 -1.25
CA CYS A 5 -5.35 34.20 -0.96
C CYS A 5 -5.38 33.60 0.46
N ASP A 6 -6.57 33.52 1.06
CA ASP A 6 -6.81 33.05 2.43
C ASP A 6 -6.66 31.52 2.61
N TRP A 7 -5.95 30.87 1.68
CA TRP A 7 -5.78 29.43 1.69
C TRP A 7 -4.68 29.03 2.68
N SER A 8 -5.06 28.21 3.64
CA SER A 8 -4.17 27.60 4.62
C SER A 8 -4.34 26.08 4.62
N THR A 9 -3.22 25.38 4.55
CA THR A 9 -3.14 23.92 4.70
C THR A 9 -2.27 23.60 5.90
N TRP A 10 -2.53 22.47 6.55
CA TRP A 10 -1.73 22.02 7.68
C TRP A 10 -0.35 21.56 7.19
N LYS A 11 0.71 22.13 7.77
CA LYS A 11 2.10 21.70 7.53
C LYS A 11 2.34 20.23 7.91
N ILE A 12 1.55 19.71 8.84
CA ILE A 12 1.62 18.33 9.34
C ILE A 12 0.20 17.77 9.38
N VAL A 13 -0.05 16.67 8.66
CA VAL A 13 -1.33 15.95 8.66
C VAL A 13 -1.07 14.50 9.06
N ALA A 14 -1.86 13.98 10.02
CA ALA A 14 -1.74 12.63 10.55
C ALA A 14 -0.28 12.22 10.88
N SER A 15 0.46 13.13 11.53
CA SER A 15 1.85 12.96 11.95
C SER A 15 2.87 12.80 10.82
N ARG A 16 2.53 13.20 9.59
CA ARG A 16 3.44 13.34 8.45
C ARG A 16 3.52 14.81 8.05
N GLN A 17 4.73 15.30 7.81
CA GLN A 17 4.97 16.58 7.16
C GLN A 17 4.87 16.38 5.63
N PHE A 18 4.20 17.29 4.94
CA PHE A 18 4.24 17.33 3.48
C PHE A 18 5.56 17.94 3.01
N GLU A 19 6.11 17.37 1.95
CA GLU A 19 7.19 18.02 1.21
C GLU A 19 6.64 19.14 0.30
N ILE A 20 7.51 20.05 -0.12
CA ILE A 20 7.11 21.23 -0.89
C ILE A 20 6.50 20.82 -2.24
N ASP A 21 7.15 19.90 -2.95
CA ASP A 21 6.71 19.34 -4.22
C ASP A 21 5.36 18.61 -4.10
N GLU A 22 5.10 17.97 -2.96
CA GLU A 22 3.82 17.31 -2.69
C GLU A 22 2.67 18.32 -2.57
N ILE A 23 2.92 19.46 -1.90
CA ILE A 23 1.94 20.55 -1.80
C ILE A 23 1.73 21.24 -3.14
N GLU A 24 2.81 21.46 -3.91
CA GLU A 24 2.72 22.05 -5.25
C GLU A 24 1.90 21.16 -6.20
N THR A 25 2.14 19.85 -6.16
CA THR A 25 1.38 18.86 -6.95
C THR A 25 -0.08 18.88 -6.54
N LEU A 26 -0.38 18.83 -5.23
CA LEU A 26 -1.76 18.88 -4.73
C LEU A 26 -2.50 20.15 -5.17
N LEU A 27 -1.83 21.31 -5.14
CA LEU A 27 -2.40 22.58 -5.55
C LEU A 27 -2.61 22.67 -7.07
N ARG A 28 -1.71 22.05 -7.85
CA ARG A 28 -1.75 22.07 -9.32
C ARG A 28 -2.75 21.07 -9.90
N GLU A 29 -2.71 19.84 -9.40
CA GLU A 29 -3.45 18.69 -9.94
C GLU A 29 -4.74 18.42 -9.17
N GLY A 30 -4.89 19.00 -7.97
CA GLY A 30 -6.03 18.76 -7.09
C GLY A 30 -5.94 17.45 -6.31
N HIS A 31 -4.90 16.65 -6.56
CA HIS A 31 -4.58 15.44 -5.81
C HIS A 31 -3.06 15.21 -5.73
N VAL A 32 -2.61 14.49 -4.71
CA VAL A 32 -1.21 14.05 -4.55
C VAL A 32 -1.15 12.71 -3.81
N GLY A 33 -0.33 11.80 -4.32
CA GLY A 33 -0.12 10.48 -3.72
C GLY A 33 0.28 9.46 -4.78
N PRO A 34 0.65 8.22 -4.39
CA PRO A 34 0.61 7.66 -3.04
C PRO A 34 1.56 8.30 -2.02
N LEU A 35 1.04 8.84 -0.92
CA LEU A 35 1.89 9.30 0.19
C LEU A 35 1.96 8.23 1.29
N LEU A 36 3.17 7.97 1.79
CA LEU A 36 3.44 6.96 2.81
C LEU A 36 3.52 7.54 4.22
N GLY A 37 3.36 6.73 5.25
CA GLY A 37 3.81 7.14 6.59
C GLY A 37 2.85 8.03 7.39
N PHE A 38 1.58 8.14 6.96
CA PHE A 38 0.54 8.68 7.83
C PHE A 38 0.30 7.75 9.02
N ARG A 39 -0.10 8.29 10.17
CA ARG A 39 -0.45 7.52 11.37
C ARG A 39 -1.91 7.67 11.73
N ASN A 40 -2.62 6.55 11.91
CA ASN A 40 -3.99 6.58 12.41
C ASN A 40 -4.04 6.86 13.93
N LYS A 41 -5.24 7.01 14.50
CA LYS A 41 -5.45 7.26 15.93
C LYS A 41 -4.81 6.20 16.85
N MET A 42 -4.62 4.98 16.35
CA MET A 42 -3.95 3.88 17.06
C MET A 42 -2.44 3.80 16.80
N GLY A 43 -1.85 4.80 16.13
CA GLY A 43 -0.43 4.86 15.79
C GLY A 43 0.02 3.92 14.67
N ARG A 44 -0.90 3.24 13.97
CA ARG A 44 -0.57 2.37 12.84
C ARG A 44 -0.29 3.22 11.59
N LEU A 45 0.76 2.85 10.87
CA LEU A 45 1.13 3.49 9.61
C LEU A 45 0.15 3.08 8.51
N PHE A 46 -0.27 4.04 7.70
CA PHE A 46 -1.05 3.81 6.49
C PHE A 46 -0.55 4.72 5.35
N ASN A 47 -0.92 4.36 4.13
CA ASN A 47 -0.63 5.14 2.93
C ASN A 47 -1.96 5.65 2.38
N ALA A 48 -1.94 6.85 1.80
CA ALA A 48 -3.15 7.46 1.26
C ALA A 48 -2.81 8.44 0.14
N GLU A 49 -3.80 8.67 -0.71
CA GLU A 49 -3.82 9.82 -1.60
C GLU A 49 -4.53 10.97 -0.89
N ILE A 50 -4.13 12.20 -1.21
CA ILE A 50 -4.76 13.42 -0.69
C ILE A 50 -5.40 14.11 -1.88
N LYS A 51 -6.68 14.45 -1.77
CA LYS A 51 -7.44 15.17 -2.80
C LYS A 51 -8.01 16.45 -2.20
N LEU A 52 -8.15 17.50 -2.99
CA LEU A 52 -8.90 18.69 -2.59
C LEU A 52 -10.40 18.45 -2.77
N ASN A 53 -11.18 18.66 -1.71
CA ASN A 53 -12.64 18.68 -1.81
C ASN A 53 -13.14 19.97 -2.50
N GLU A 54 -14.46 20.13 -2.65
CA GLU A 54 -15.08 21.31 -3.27
C GLU A 54 -14.71 22.63 -2.57
N GLU A 55 -14.49 22.58 -1.25
CA GLU A 55 -14.03 23.70 -0.43
C GLU A 55 -12.51 23.94 -0.51
N ARG A 56 -11.80 23.23 -1.39
CA ARG A 56 -10.34 23.25 -1.56
C ARG A 56 -9.57 22.85 -0.30
N GLN A 57 -10.15 22.00 0.52
CA GLN A 57 -9.53 21.41 1.70
C GLN A 57 -8.95 20.03 1.37
N PRO A 58 -7.74 19.70 1.84
CA PRO A 58 -7.15 18.38 1.65
C PRO A 58 -7.89 17.32 2.46
N VAL A 59 -8.44 16.32 1.77
CA VAL A 59 -9.09 15.14 2.33
C VAL A 59 -8.34 13.87 1.93
N PHE A 60 -8.36 12.85 2.80
CA PHE A 60 -7.80 11.54 2.48
C PHE A 60 -8.71 10.80 1.51
N ASP A 61 -8.16 10.43 0.36
CA ASP A 61 -8.79 9.54 -0.59
C ASP A 61 -8.16 8.14 -0.47
N PHE A 62 -9.00 7.18 -0.07
CA PHE A 62 -8.62 5.77 0.07
C PHE A 62 -9.05 4.93 -1.13
N GLY A 63 -9.63 5.54 -2.17
CA GLY A 63 -10.22 4.82 -3.30
C GLY A 63 -11.42 3.95 -2.87
N GLN A 64 -12.17 4.41 -1.86
CA GLN A 64 -13.43 3.86 -1.41
C GLN A 64 -14.36 5.01 -0.99
N PRO A 65 -15.65 4.98 -1.41
CA PRO A 65 -16.66 5.74 -0.68
C PRO A 65 -16.72 5.17 0.75
N ARG A 66 -16.83 6.04 1.75
CA ARG A 66 -17.23 5.62 3.10
C ARG A 66 -18.60 4.94 2.97
N ASP A 67 -18.93 3.98 3.85
CA ASP A 67 -20.19 3.22 3.78
C ASP A 67 -21.47 4.10 3.77
N ASP A 68 -21.34 5.41 3.99
CA ASP A 68 -22.41 6.43 4.05
C ASP A 68 -22.45 7.37 2.83
N GLU A 69 -21.53 7.22 1.86
CA GLU A 69 -21.52 8.01 0.64
C GLU A 69 -21.90 7.09 -0.52
N SER A 70 -23.01 7.39 -1.19
CA SER A 70 -23.49 6.63 -2.35
C SER A 70 -22.33 6.35 -3.28
N ALA A 71 -21.97 5.08 -3.45
CA ALA A 71 -20.92 4.66 -4.35
C ALA A 71 -21.37 4.99 -5.77
N GLU A 72 -20.98 6.17 -6.28
CA GLU A 72 -21.12 6.47 -7.69
C GLU A 72 -20.48 5.33 -8.49
N PRO A 73 -21.13 4.89 -9.58
CA PRO A 73 -20.59 3.81 -10.40
C PRO A 73 -19.21 4.24 -10.90
N VAL A 74 -18.18 3.54 -10.45
CA VAL A 74 -16.82 3.78 -10.90
C VAL A 74 -16.72 3.33 -12.34
N ASP A 75 -16.49 4.28 -13.25
CA ASP A 75 -16.26 3.96 -14.64
C ASP A 75 -14.78 3.61 -14.88
N PHE A 76 -14.55 2.44 -15.45
CA PHE A 76 -13.22 1.94 -15.84
C PHE A 76 -13.03 1.88 -17.37
N SER A 77 -13.99 2.39 -18.15
CA SER A 77 -14.01 2.29 -19.62
C SER A 77 -12.75 2.84 -20.30
N ASP A 78 -12.16 3.90 -19.74
CA ASP A 78 -10.95 4.54 -20.25
C ASP A 78 -9.64 3.91 -19.71
N GLN A 79 -9.73 2.87 -18.88
CA GLN A 79 -8.56 2.22 -18.28
C GLN A 79 -8.24 0.89 -18.94
N GLU A 80 -6.94 0.63 -19.10
CA GLU A 80 -6.48 -0.69 -19.51
C GLU A 80 -6.50 -1.64 -18.30
N ALA A 81 -7.11 -2.82 -18.48
CA ALA A 81 -7.16 -3.86 -17.46
C ALA A 81 -5.78 -4.50 -17.23
N LEU A 82 -5.43 -4.75 -15.96
CA LEU A 82 -4.17 -5.39 -15.58
C LEU A 82 -4.21 -6.91 -15.74
N GLY A 83 -5.40 -7.50 -15.68
CA GLY A 83 -5.57 -8.94 -15.73
C GLY A 83 -6.88 -9.42 -15.14
N ARG A 84 -7.01 -10.74 -15.02
CA ARG A 84 -8.21 -11.40 -14.52
C ARG A 84 -8.17 -11.54 -13.00
N CYS A 85 -9.29 -11.22 -12.36
CA CYS A 85 -9.49 -11.36 -10.94
C CYS A 85 -9.37 -12.84 -10.52
N PRO A 86 -8.54 -13.18 -9.52
CA PRO A 86 -8.35 -14.56 -9.09
C PRO A 86 -9.59 -15.20 -8.44
N LYS A 87 -10.58 -14.38 -8.02
CA LYS A 87 -11.81 -14.84 -7.37
C LYS A 87 -12.97 -15.06 -8.35
N CYS A 88 -13.19 -14.10 -9.25
CA CYS A 88 -14.39 -14.09 -10.12
C CYS A 88 -14.07 -13.93 -11.62
N GLN A 89 -12.79 -13.91 -12.00
CA GLN A 89 -12.31 -13.81 -13.40
C GLN A 89 -12.67 -12.51 -14.15
N ALA A 90 -13.38 -11.59 -13.51
CA ALA A 90 -13.64 -10.23 -13.97
C ALA A 90 -12.35 -9.39 -14.08
N SER A 91 -12.42 -8.23 -14.74
CA SER A 91 -11.24 -7.39 -14.96
C SER A 91 -10.77 -6.68 -13.68
N VAL A 92 -9.46 -6.54 -13.53
CA VAL A 92 -8.81 -5.79 -12.44
C VAL A 92 -8.24 -4.48 -12.97
N PHE A 93 -8.52 -3.38 -12.27
CA PHE A 93 -8.16 -2.02 -12.64
C PHE A 93 -7.44 -1.30 -11.50
N GLU A 94 -6.87 -0.15 -11.82
CA GLU A 94 -6.32 0.76 -10.84
C GLU A 94 -7.42 1.67 -10.30
N HIS A 95 -7.50 1.81 -8.99
CA HIS A 95 -8.46 2.70 -8.35
C HIS A 95 -7.86 3.32 -7.09
N GLY A 96 -7.46 4.58 -7.20
CA GLY A 96 -6.69 5.30 -6.19
C GLY A 96 -5.47 4.48 -5.75
N MET A 97 -5.44 4.15 -4.45
CA MET A 97 -4.36 3.41 -3.81
C MET A 97 -4.41 1.89 -3.94
N SER A 98 -5.36 1.35 -4.70
CA SER A 98 -5.58 -0.09 -4.80
C SER A 98 -5.68 -0.56 -6.25
N TYR A 99 -5.33 -1.82 -6.46
CA TYR A 99 -5.82 -2.63 -7.56
C TYR A 99 -7.13 -3.30 -7.14
N VAL A 100 -8.19 -3.08 -7.90
CA VAL A 100 -9.55 -3.50 -7.54
C VAL A 100 -10.16 -4.30 -8.68
N CYS A 101 -10.96 -5.30 -8.32
CA CYS A 101 -11.85 -5.95 -9.28
C CYS A 101 -13.01 -5.01 -9.63
N GLU A 102 -13.42 -4.95 -10.90
CA GLU A 102 -14.58 -4.16 -11.32
C GLU A 102 -15.86 -4.51 -10.55
N LYS A 103 -16.03 -5.79 -10.18
CA LYS A 103 -17.17 -6.28 -9.38
C LYS A 103 -17.00 -6.07 -7.87
N SER A 104 -15.93 -5.40 -7.43
CA SER A 104 -15.67 -5.10 -6.00
C SER A 104 -15.98 -3.66 -5.60
N VAL A 105 -16.45 -2.85 -6.55
CA VAL A 105 -16.82 -1.45 -6.37
C VAL A 105 -18.27 -1.22 -6.82
N GLY A 106 -18.84 -0.05 -6.52
CA GLY A 106 -20.24 0.28 -6.80
C GLY A 106 -21.23 -0.27 -5.76
N ALA A 107 -22.52 -0.10 -6.02
CA ALA A 107 -23.59 -0.55 -5.13
C ALA A 107 -23.83 -2.07 -5.19
N GLU A 108 -23.58 -2.70 -6.34
CA GLU A 108 -23.80 -4.14 -6.59
C GLU A 108 -22.50 -4.95 -6.47
N LYS A 109 -21.78 -4.80 -5.35
CA LYS A 109 -20.51 -5.52 -5.14
C LYS A 109 -20.77 -7.02 -5.04
N SER A 110 -20.17 -7.80 -5.95
CA SER A 110 -20.24 -9.26 -5.97
C SER A 110 -18.86 -9.93 -5.78
N CYS A 111 -17.80 -9.13 -5.59
CA CYS A 111 -16.44 -9.59 -5.38
C CYS A 111 -15.76 -8.73 -4.30
N ASP A 112 -14.79 -9.29 -3.60
CA ASP A 112 -14.03 -8.63 -2.53
C ASP A 112 -12.51 -8.62 -2.83
N PHE A 113 -12.10 -8.90 -4.07
CA PHE A 113 -10.69 -8.83 -4.45
C PHE A 113 -10.20 -7.38 -4.47
N ARG A 114 -9.22 -7.10 -3.62
CA ARG A 114 -8.50 -5.83 -3.56
C ARG A 114 -7.06 -6.09 -3.13
N SER A 115 -6.12 -5.38 -3.75
CA SER A 115 -4.72 -5.37 -3.34
C SER A 115 -4.22 -3.92 -3.32
N GLY A 116 -3.46 -3.52 -2.30
CA GLY A 116 -2.89 -2.18 -2.26
C GLY A 116 -1.77 -2.01 -3.29
N LYS A 117 -1.64 -0.82 -3.88
CA LYS A 117 -0.46 -0.44 -4.70
C LYS A 117 0.82 -0.35 -3.86
N ILE A 118 0.69 -0.27 -2.52
CA ILE A 118 1.82 -0.31 -1.59
C ILE A 118 1.53 -1.34 -0.51
N ILE A 119 2.39 -2.35 -0.39
CA ILE A 119 2.29 -3.41 0.61
C ILE A 119 3.51 -3.33 1.52
N LEU A 120 3.32 -3.08 2.82
CA LEU A 120 4.42 -2.98 3.80
C LEU A 120 5.57 -2.06 3.35
N GLN A 121 5.21 -0.86 2.86
CA GLN A 121 6.12 0.17 2.32
C GLN A 121 6.79 -0.15 0.99
N GLN A 122 6.57 -1.33 0.41
CA GLN A 122 7.01 -1.67 -0.94
C GLN A 122 5.93 -1.26 -1.95
N PRO A 123 6.22 -0.35 -2.90
CA PRO A 123 5.38 -0.13 -4.06
C PRO A 123 5.32 -1.38 -4.93
N ILE A 124 4.13 -1.68 -5.42
CA ILE A 124 3.84 -2.76 -6.35
C ILE A 124 3.49 -2.08 -7.66
N GLU A 125 4.38 -2.20 -8.65
CA GLU A 125 4.16 -1.61 -9.96
C GLU A 125 3.05 -2.36 -10.72
N ARG A 126 2.47 -1.69 -11.72
CA ARG A 126 1.45 -2.24 -12.62
C ARG A 126 1.88 -3.58 -13.22
N ASP A 127 3.12 -3.67 -13.70
CA ASP A 127 3.67 -4.90 -14.29
C ASP A 127 3.76 -6.04 -13.27
N GLN A 128 4.10 -5.73 -12.01
CA GLN A 128 4.16 -6.72 -10.93
C GLN A 128 2.78 -7.28 -10.62
N MET A 129 1.77 -6.41 -10.54
CA MET A 129 0.40 -6.85 -10.32
C MET A 129 -0.11 -7.66 -11.51
N SER A 130 0.19 -7.24 -12.73
CA SER A 130 -0.21 -7.97 -13.94
C SER A 130 0.38 -9.38 -13.96
N ARG A 131 1.68 -9.53 -13.65
CA ARG A 131 2.35 -10.83 -13.47
C ARG A 131 1.72 -11.66 -12.36
N LEU A 132 1.43 -11.05 -11.21
CA LEU A 132 0.77 -11.74 -10.10
C LEU A 132 -0.59 -12.31 -10.52
N LEU A 133 -1.37 -11.57 -11.33
CA LEU A 133 -2.68 -12.00 -11.81
C LEU A 133 -2.56 -13.12 -12.85
N SER A 134 -1.64 -13.01 -13.81
CA SER A 134 -1.45 -13.97 -14.90
C SER A 134 -0.71 -15.24 -14.47
N GLU A 135 0.47 -15.09 -13.86
CA GLU A 135 1.40 -16.18 -13.51
C GLU A 135 1.16 -16.72 -12.09
N GLY A 136 0.46 -15.97 -11.24
CA GLY A 136 0.22 -16.36 -9.86
C GLY A 136 1.32 -15.96 -8.88
N LYS A 137 2.42 -15.38 -9.37
CA LYS A 137 3.58 -15.01 -8.57
C LYS A 137 4.33 -13.82 -9.21
N THR A 138 4.87 -12.93 -8.38
CA THR A 138 5.77 -11.85 -8.82
C THR A 138 7.23 -12.30 -8.83
N GLU A 139 8.15 -11.45 -9.28
CA GLU A 139 9.56 -11.58 -8.91
C GLU A 139 9.82 -11.26 -7.42
N LEU A 140 11.09 -11.40 -7.03
CA LEU A 140 11.56 -11.12 -5.68
C LEU A 140 11.58 -9.61 -5.42
N LEU A 141 10.64 -9.14 -4.60
CA LEU A 141 10.60 -7.76 -4.14
C LEU A 141 11.36 -7.63 -2.82
N ARG A 142 12.26 -6.65 -2.72
CA ARG A 142 13.27 -6.55 -1.63
C ARG A 142 13.07 -5.39 -0.64
N GLY A 143 12.11 -4.51 -0.89
CA GLY A 143 11.89 -3.31 -0.07
C GLY A 143 10.76 -3.42 0.96
N PHE A 144 10.24 -4.62 1.23
CA PHE A 144 9.24 -4.78 2.28
C PHE A 144 9.82 -4.48 3.66
N ILE A 145 9.06 -3.77 4.50
CA ILE A 145 9.43 -3.45 5.88
C ILE A 145 8.44 -4.10 6.85
N SER A 146 8.95 -4.99 7.71
CA SER A 146 8.11 -5.75 8.64
C SER A 146 7.48 -4.84 9.69
N ASN A 147 6.15 -4.87 9.82
CA ASN A 147 5.47 -4.14 10.90
C ASN A 147 5.87 -4.62 12.29
N LYS A 148 6.25 -5.90 12.45
CA LYS A 148 6.64 -6.52 13.73
C LYS A 148 8.08 -6.17 14.12
N THR A 149 9.03 -6.32 13.19
CA THR A 149 10.46 -6.19 13.51
C THR A 149 11.10 -4.91 12.99
N LYS A 150 10.38 -4.12 12.18
CA LYS A 150 10.88 -2.92 11.48
C LYS A 150 12.11 -3.15 10.59
N ARG A 151 12.43 -4.41 10.29
CA ARG A 151 13.52 -4.79 9.39
C ARG A 151 13.02 -5.00 7.97
N LYS A 152 13.91 -4.69 7.01
CA LYS A 152 13.70 -4.99 5.60
C LYS A 152 13.71 -6.50 5.36
N PHE A 153 12.88 -6.97 4.43
CA PHE A 153 12.89 -8.36 3.98
C PHE A 153 12.52 -8.46 2.51
N SER A 154 12.95 -9.56 1.90
CA SER A 154 12.62 -9.89 0.51
C SER A 154 11.59 -11.02 0.47
N ALA A 155 10.63 -10.93 -0.45
CA ALA A 155 9.62 -11.95 -0.67
C ALA A 155 9.06 -11.86 -2.10
N PHE A 156 8.51 -12.97 -2.57
CA PHE A 156 7.60 -12.99 -3.71
C PHE A 156 6.18 -12.71 -3.21
N LEU A 157 5.39 -12.00 -4.00
CA LEU A 157 3.94 -11.99 -3.81
C LEU A 157 3.33 -13.16 -4.58
N VAL A 158 2.39 -13.85 -3.96
CA VAL A 158 1.72 -15.02 -4.55
C VAL A 158 0.21 -14.94 -4.39
N ARG A 159 -0.51 -15.48 -5.36
CA ARG A 159 -1.95 -15.71 -5.25
C ARG A 159 -2.21 -16.86 -4.29
N LYS A 160 -2.98 -16.59 -3.26
CA LYS A 160 -3.46 -17.61 -2.33
C LYS A 160 -4.69 -18.33 -2.90
N PRO A 161 -5.01 -19.55 -2.41
CA PRO A 161 -6.22 -20.27 -2.82
C PRO A 161 -7.53 -19.53 -2.50
N ASP A 162 -7.52 -18.67 -1.48
CA ASP A 162 -8.65 -17.80 -1.13
C ASP A 162 -8.79 -16.60 -2.07
N GLY A 163 -7.94 -16.48 -3.10
CA GLY A 163 -7.90 -15.36 -4.04
C GLY A 163 -7.23 -14.10 -3.49
N GLY A 164 -6.71 -14.11 -2.26
CA GLY A 164 -5.94 -13.03 -1.68
C GLY A 164 -4.47 -13.02 -2.14
N VAL A 165 -3.74 -11.97 -1.76
CA VAL A 165 -2.29 -11.86 -1.98
C VAL A 165 -1.54 -12.30 -0.73
N GLY A 166 -0.53 -13.15 -0.90
CA GLY A 166 0.33 -13.68 0.16
C GLY A 166 1.81 -13.44 -0.10
N PHE A 167 2.64 -13.78 0.88
CA PHE A 167 4.09 -13.75 0.77
C PHE A 167 4.63 -15.17 0.67
N GLU A 168 5.53 -15.38 -0.28
CA GLU A 168 6.40 -16.55 -0.33
C GLU A 168 7.85 -16.09 -0.16
N PHE A 169 8.59 -16.71 0.75
CA PHE A 169 9.98 -16.34 1.03
C PHE A 169 10.93 -17.27 0.31
N GLU A 170 12.09 -16.74 -0.11
CA GLU A 170 13.15 -17.58 -0.64
C GLU A 170 13.55 -18.67 0.37
N PRO A 171 13.86 -19.89 -0.10
CA PRO A 171 14.39 -20.94 0.75
C PRO A 171 15.61 -20.42 1.50
N ARG A 172 15.53 -20.37 2.83
CA ARG A 172 16.67 -19.95 3.64
C ARG A 172 17.78 -20.97 3.47
N ALA A 173 18.98 -20.52 3.09
CA ALA A 173 20.18 -21.34 3.22
C ALA A 173 20.27 -21.86 4.67
N PRO A 174 20.60 -23.15 4.88
CA PRO A 174 20.65 -23.73 6.21
C PRO A 174 21.63 -22.93 7.07
N LYS A 175 21.13 -22.44 8.21
CA LYS A 175 21.96 -21.74 9.20
C LYS A 175 23.06 -22.70 9.65
N LYS A 176 24.33 -22.38 9.36
CA LYS A 176 25.45 -23.02 10.07
C LYS A 176 25.20 -22.84 11.57
N PRO A 177 25.28 -23.91 12.39
CA PRO A 177 25.09 -23.80 13.82
C PRO A 177 26.13 -22.82 14.37
N ALA A 178 25.65 -21.81 15.10
CA ALA A 178 26.51 -20.90 15.82
C ALA A 178 27.32 -21.71 16.85
N LYS A 179 28.65 -21.69 16.73
CA LYS A 179 29.53 -22.29 17.74
C LYS A 179 29.25 -21.60 19.07
N ALA A 180 28.75 -22.36 20.05
CA ALA A 180 28.69 -21.95 21.44
C ALA A 180 30.12 -21.65 21.91
N SER A 181 30.44 -20.39 22.14
CA SER A 181 31.64 -20.00 22.89
C SER A 181 31.42 -20.41 24.35
N LYS A 182 31.99 -21.56 24.72
CA LYS A 182 32.15 -21.97 26.12
C LYS A 182 32.98 -20.91 26.84
N ALA A 183 32.37 -20.20 27.79
CA ALA A 183 33.12 -19.49 28.82
C ALA A 183 33.72 -20.55 29.77
N ALA A 184 35.01 -20.82 29.60
CA ALA A 184 35.79 -21.60 30.56
C ALA A 184 36.13 -20.68 31.75
N GLY A 185 35.66 -21.07 32.93
CA GLY A 185 36.05 -20.41 34.18
C GLY A 185 37.52 -20.62 34.48
N LYS A 186 38.10 -19.65 35.20
CA LYS A 186 39.30 -19.84 36.00
C LYS A 186 39.01 -19.32 37.41
N LYS A 187 39.08 -20.24 38.37
CA LYS A 187 39.25 -19.98 39.80
C LYS A 187 40.53 -19.15 39.99
N ASP A 188 40.61 -18.34 41.05
CA ASP A 188 41.53 -18.67 42.16
C ASP A 188 41.36 -17.71 43.35
N THR A 189 41.48 -18.36 44.50
CA THR A 189 41.43 -17.94 45.90
C THR A 189 42.51 -16.93 46.28
N ALA A 190 42.17 -15.98 47.15
CA ALA A 190 42.98 -15.56 48.30
C ALA A 190 42.05 -14.89 49.33
#